data_AF-A0A1G4AW25-F1
#
_entry.id   AF-A0A1G4AW25-F1
#
_cell.length_a   1.000
_cell.length_b   1.000
_cell.length_c   1.000
_cell.angle_alpha   90.00
_cell.angle_beta   90.00
_cell.angle_gamma   90.00
#
_symmetry.space_group_name_H-M   'P 1'
#
loop_
_entity.id
_entity.type
_entity.pdbx_description
1 polymer ?
#
loop_
_entity_poly.entity_id
_entity_poly.type
_entity_poly.pdbx_seq_one_letter_code
_entity_poly.pdbx_strand_id
1 'polypeptide(L)'
;MLSSILKTVLLAAAVVSACTPPTEPLSNNITEGFGIQIQNASVPIIHNRYINLWSAGGGDQHLYLSPAGNSAFNLTLVNGVLSRGIIHAVINGEMFMTERGDPKAYFQPVYGCNPDTDAVQVELDFVSRAALSGGFICFRSASGDRHEARYSPPGNTVNTVVIRADRPCYEVRLALVPAPAE
;
A
#
# COMPACT_ATOMS: atom_id res chain seq x y z
N MET A 1 17.18 -18.07 56.38
CA MET A 1 16.18 -17.88 55.31
C MET A 1 16.62 -16.66 54.49
N LEU A 2 17.37 -16.85 53.39
CA LEU A 2 17.70 -15.75 52.48
C LEU A 2 16.75 -15.83 51.29
N SER A 3 15.84 -14.87 51.20
CA SER A 3 14.92 -14.71 50.07
C SER A 3 15.67 -14.07 48.90
N SER A 4 15.85 -14.83 47.82
CA SER A 4 16.49 -14.35 46.60
C SER A 4 15.47 -13.61 45.74
N ILE A 5 15.62 -12.28 45.62
CA ILE A 5 14.79 -11.43 44.76
C ILE A 5 15.41 -11.48 43.35
N LEU A 6 14.81 -12.27 42.45
CA LEU A 6 15.18 -12.30 41.05
C LEU A 6 14.51 -11.10 40.34
N LYS A 7 15.29 -10.03 40.07
CA LYS A 7 14.85 -8.91 39.23
C LYS A 7 15.09 -9.26 37.76
N THR A 8 14.04 -9.63 37.04
CA THR A 8 14.09 -9.78 35.58
C THR A 8 14.13 -8.39 34.95
N VAL A 9 15.30 -7.98 34.44
CA VAL A 9 15.44 -6.79 33.61
C VAL A 9 15.04 -7.18 32.19
N LEU A 10 13.88 -6.72 31.70
CA LEU A 10 13.59 -6.75 30.26
C LEU A 10 14.48 -5.70 29.60
N LEU A 11 15.55 -6.13 28.93
CA LEU A 11 16.23 -5.26 27.97
C LEU A 11 15.29 -5.09 26.77
N ALA A 12 14.76 -3.88 26.61
CA ALA A 12 14.19 -3.45 25.35
C ALA A 12 15.35 -3.31 24.36
N ALA A 13 15.52 -4.29 23.47
CA ALA A 13 16.41 -4.13 22.32
C ALA A 13 15.80 -3.06 21.42
N ALA A 14 16.43 -1.89 21.36
CA ALA A 14 16.17 -0.94 20.29
C ALA A 14 16.68 -1.57 19.00
N VAL A 15 15.77 -2.09 18.18
CA VAL A 15 16.09 -2.42 16.78
C VAL A 15 16.39 -1.11 16.07
N VAL A 16 17.67 -0.78 15.97
CA VAL A 16 18.14 0.26 15.06
C VAL A 16 17.94 -0.32 13.66
N SER A 17 16.98 0.20 12.89
CA SER A 17 16.87 -0.18 11.48
C SER A 17 18.18 0.18 10.80
N ALA A 18 18.85 -0.82 10.22
CA ALA A 18 20.12 -0.64 9.53
C ALA A 18 19.94 0.09 8.18
N CYS A 19 18.70 0.24 7.74
CA CYS A 19 18.35 0.91 6.50
C CYS A 19 18.50 2.43 6.62
N THR A 20 19.30 3.02 5.74
CA THR A 20 19.37 4.47 5.55
C THR A 20 18.87 4.79 4.15
N PRO A 21 17.58 5.18 3.98
CA PRO A 21 17.04 5.55 2.69
C PRO A 21 17.82 6.71 2.08
N PRO A 22 18.12 6.67 0.77
CA PRO A 22 18.62 7.84 0.06
C PRO A 22 17.63 9.01 0.14
N THR A 23 18.12 10.24 0.01
CA THR A 23 17.30 11.47 0.09
C THR A 23 17.02 12.10 -1.27
N GLU A 24 17.63 11.55 -2.32
CA GLU A 24 17.46 12.03 -3.68
C GLU A 24 15.99 11.89 -4.12
N PRO A 25 15.40 12.93 -4.75
CA PRO A 25 14.03 12.84 -5.22
C PRO A 25 13.92 11.82 -6.36
N LEU A 26 12.88 11.00 -6.29
CA LEU A 26 12.54 10.06 -7.36
C LEU A 26 11.60 10.70 -8.37
N SER A 27 11.76 10.31 -9.64
CA SER A 27 10.85 10.69 -10.72
C SER A 27 9.43 10.23 -10.41
N ASN A 28 8.45 11.09 -10.68
CA ASN A 28 7.03 10.72 -10.66
C ASN A 28 6.58 10.01 -11.95
N ASN A 29 7.53 9.65 -12.82
CA ASN A 29 7.32 8.86 -14.01
C ASN A 29 8.14 7.56 -13.93
N ILE A 30 7.46 6.42 -14.04
CA ILE A 30 8.04 5.06 -14.11
C ILE A 30 7.36 4.37 -15.29
N THR A 31 8.10 4.26 -16.40
CA THR A 31 7.58 3.74 -17.68
C THR A 31 7.75 2.23 -17.83
N GLU A 32 8.64 1.64 -17.05
CA GLU A 32 8.82 0.19 -16.97
C GLU A 32 7.68 -0.45 -16.19
N GLY A 33 7.25 -1.64 -16.60
CA GLY A 33 6.20 -2.39 -15.91
C GLY A 33 6.65 -2.80 -14.51
N PHE A 34 5.83 -2.50 -13.51
CA PHE A 34 6.03 -2.95 -12.14
C PHE A 34 4.76 -3.54 -11.53
N GLY A 35 4.94 -4.31 -10.46
CA GLY A 35 3.89 -4.69 -9.52
C GLY A 35 4.02 -3.94 -8.21
N ILE A 36 3.00 -4.04 -7.37
CA ILE A 36 3.01 -3.47 -6.02
C ILE A 36 2.81 -4.59 -5.02
N GLN A 37 3.74 -4.73 -4.08
CA GLN A 37 3.59 -5.57 -2.90
C GLN A 37 3.20 -4.68 -1.71
N ILE A 38 2.16 -5.08 -0.98
CA ILE A 38 1.77 -4.33 0.21
C ILE A 38 2.53 -4.83 1.43
N GLN A 39 2.90 -3.91 2.32
CA GLN A 39 3.64 -4.24 3.54
C GLN A 39 2.97 -3.65 4.77
N ASN A 40 2.68 -4.52 5.73
CA ASN A 40 2.22 -4.20 7.07
C ASN A 40 2.49 -5.41 7.98
N ALA A 41 3.67 -5.44 8.60
CA ALA A 41 4.10 -6.56 9.45
C ALA A 41 3.18 -6.80 10.66
N SER A 42 2.46 -5.77 11.10
CA SER A 42 1.47 -5.88 12.18
C SER A 42 0.17 -6.57 11.77
N VAL A 43 -0.06 -6.80 10.47
CA VAL A 43 -1.27 -7.46 9.94
C VAL A 43 -0.87 -8.61 8.99
N PRO A 44 -0.49 -9.78 9.52
CA PRO A 44 0.09 -10.88 8.73
C PRO A 44 -0.79 -11.40 7.60
N ILE A 45 -2.12 -11.32 7.73
CA ILE A 45 -3.07 -11.82 6.71
C ILE A 45 -3.02 -11.04 5.40
N ILE A 46 -2.53 -9.79 5.43
CA ILE A 46 -2.37 -8.96 4.23
C ILE A 46 -0.91 -8.76 3.84
N HIS A 47 0.01 -8.85 4.79
CA HIS A 47 1.43 -8.56 4.57
C HIS A 47 2.04 -9.37 3.43
N ASN A 48 2.83 -8.70 2.58
CA ASN A 48 3.59 -9.26 1.47
C ASN A 48 2.73 -9.87 0.34
N ARG A 49 1.44 -9.52 0.29
CA ARG A 49 0.56 -9.82 -0.83
C ARG A 49 0.70 -8.77 -1.93
N TYR A 50 0.50 -9.20 -3.17
CA TYR A 50 0.56 -8.32 -4.33
C TYR A 50 -0.79 -7.69 -4.62
N ILE A 51 -0.77 -6.48 -5.17
CA ILE A 51 -1.95 -5.87 -5.77
C ILE A 51 -2.25 -6.56 -7.11
N ASN A 52 -3.46 -7.04 -7.22
CA ASN A 52 -4.08 -7.60 -8.41
C ASN A 52 -5.26 -6.71 -8.85
N LEU A 53 -5.68 -6.87 -10.10
CA LEU A 53 -6.78 -6.13 -10.69
C LEU A 53 -7.95 -7.06 -11.03
N TRP A 54 -9.14 -6.73 -10.52
CA TRP A 54 -10.37 -7.49 -10.71
C TRP A 54 -11.39 -6.67 -11.49
N SER A 55 -11.92 -7.22 -12.59
CA SER A 55 -12.94 -6.56 -13.41
C SER A 55 -14.27 -6.37 -12.67
N ALA A 56 -14.70 -5.11 -12.53
CA ALA A 56 -15.96 -4.76 -11.85
C ALA A 56 -17.10 -4.38 -12.82
N GLY A 57 -16.89 -4.56 -14.13
CA GLY A 57 -17.81 -4.12 -15.18
C GLY A 57 -17.53 -2.70 -15.65
N GLY A 58 -18.07 -2.31 -16.81
CA GLY A 58 -17.91 -0.95 -17.34
C GLY A 58 -16.46 -0.53 -17.65
N GLY A 59 -15.54 -1.47 -17.80
CA GLY A 59 -14.10 -1.21 -17.99
C GLY A 59 -13.32 -1.00 -16.69
N ASP A 60 -14.00 -0.96 -15.54
CA ASP A 60 -13.37 -0.69 -14.25
C ASP A 60 -12.63 -1.90 -13.70
N GLN A 61 -11.52 -1.62 -13.02
CA GLN A 61 -10.68 -2.61 -12.38
C GLN A 61 -10.46 -2.23 -10.92
N HIS A 62 -11.00 -3.04 -10.02
CA HIS A 62 -10.81 -2.85 -8.58
C HIS A 62 -9.48 -3.46 -8.16
N LEU A 63 -8.82 -2.82 -7.20
CA LEU A 63 -7.56 -3.29 -6.65
C LEU A 63 -7.87 -4.27 -5.51
N TYR A 64 -7.42 -5.50 -5.67
CA TYR A 64 -7.53 -6.57 -4.68
C TYR A 64 -6.16 -7.13 -4.34
N LEU A 65 -6.03 -7.77 -3.19
CA LEU A 65 -4.82 -8.51 -2.85
C LEU A 65 -4.85 -9.93 -3.43
N SER A 66 -3.73 -10.36 -4.03
CA SER A 66 -3.49 -11.73 -4.49
C SER A 66 -3.88 -12.74 -3.41
N PRO A 67 -4.59 -13.84 -3.71
CA PRO A 67 -4.83 -14.39 -5.04
C PRO A 67 -6.06 -13.82 -5.76
N ALA A 68 -6.78 -12.87 -5.17
CA ALA A 68 -7.99 -12.33 -5.77
C ALA A 68 -7.67 -11.41 -6.95
N GLY A 69 -8.29 -11.64 -8.11
CA GLY A 69 -8.09 -10.84 -9.32
C GLY A 69 -6.87 -11.28 -10.12
N ASN A 70 -6.65 -10.61 -11.25
CA ASN A 70 -5.54 -10.91 -12.15
C ASN A 70 -4.27 -10.21 -11.70
N SER A 71 -3.12 -10.89 -11.86
CA SER A 71 -1.81 -10.31 -11.55
C SER A 71 -1.57 -9.01 -12.33
N ALA A 72 -0.94 -8.03 -11.68
CA ALA A 72 -0.72 -6.69 -12.23
C ALA A 72 0.74 -6.25 -12.06
N PHE A 73 1.64 -6.82 -12.86
CA PHE A 73 3.06 -6.43 -12.95
C PHE A 73 3.38 -5.53 -14.15
N ASN A 74 2.35 -5.07 -14.86
CA ASN A 74 2.46 -4.13 -15.97
C ASN A 74 1.88 -2.76 -15.60
N LEU A 75 1.94 -2.39 -14.31
CA LEU A 75 1.58 -1.06 -13.87
C LEU A 75 2.71 -0.10 -14.24
N THR A 76 2.33 1.15 -14.46
CA THR A 76 3.23 2.27 -14.76
C THR A 76 2.84 3.45 -13.89
N LEU A 77 3.73 4.42 -13.75
CA LEU A 77 3.45 5.69 -13.09
C LEU A 77 3.65 6.80 -14.11
N VAL A 78 2.61 7.60 -14.36
CA VAL A 78 2.65 8.71 -15.33
C VAL A 78 2.25 9.99 -14.61
N ASN A 79 3.19 10.91 -14.44
CA ASN A 79 3.02 12.16 -13.69
C ASN A 79 2.37 11.94 -12.30
N GLY A 80 2.84 10.92 -11.59
CA GLY A 80 2.34 10.53 -10.27
C GLY A 80 1.04 9.73 -10.29
N VAL A 81 0.48 9.35 -11.45
CA VAL A 81 -0.77 8.59 -11.53
C VAL A 81 -0.48 7.15 -11.92
N LEU A 82 -0.86 6.21 -11.04
CA LEU A 82 -0.75 4.78 -11.29
C LEU A 82 -1.65 4.39 -12.47
N SER A 83 -1.07 3.77 -13.50
CA SER A 83 -1.73 3.54 -14.79
C SER A 83 -1.45 2.15 -15.35
N ARG A 84 -2.37 1.62 -16.17
CA ARG A 84 -2.19 0.39 -16.95
C ARG A 84 -2.85 0.58 -18.32
N GLY A 85 -2.05 0.87 -19.34
CA GLY A 85 -2.59 1.28 -20.63
C GLY A 85 -3.42 2.56 -20.48
N ILE A 86 -4.70 2.51 -20.85
CA ILE A 86 -5.61 3.68 -20.82
C ILE A 86 -6.29 3.90 -19.46
N ILE A 87 -6.29 2.89 -18.57
CA ILE A 87 -6.92 3.01 -17.26
C ILE A 87 -5.93 3.53 -16.22
N HIS A 88 -6.44 4.32 -15.27
CA HIS A 88 -5.64 4.98 -14.25
C HIS A 88 -6.33 4.93 -12.89
N ALA A 89 -5.56 4.96 -11.82
CA ALA A 89 -6.06 4.91 -10.45
C ALA A 89 -6.80 6.21 -10.08
N VAL A 90 -8.02 6.03 -9.59
CA VAL A 90 -8.94 7.10 -9.19
C VAL A 90 -9.55 6.80 -7.83
N ILE A 91 -10.07 7.84 -7.18
CA ILE A 91 -10.79 7.75 -5.92
C ILE A 91 -12.14 8.46 -6.06
N ASN A 92 -13.22 7.69 -6.04
CA ASN A 92 -14.58 8.21 -6.03
C ASN A 92 -15.45 7.40 -5.06
N GLY A 93 -15.31 7.67 -3.76
CA GLY A 93 -15.85 6.83 -2.68
C GLY A 93 -15.02 5.57 -2.42
N GLU A 94 -14.52 4.92 -3.48
CA GLU A 94 -13.56 3.82 -3.42
C GLU A 94 -12.37 4.01 -4.36
N MET A 95 -11.32 3.22 -4.17
CA MET A 95 -10.14 3.22 -5.05
C MET A 95 -10.30 2.13 -6.11
N PHE A 96 -10.22 2.52 -7.37
CA PHE A 96 -10.28 1.63 -8.53
C PHE A 96 -9.51 2.23 -9.70
N MET A 97 -9.35 1.50 -10.79
CA MET A 97 -8.77 2.00 -12.03
C MET A 97 -9.82 2.05 -13.14
N THR A 98 -9.85 3.15 -13.87
CA THR A 98 -10.81 3.39 -14.96
C THR A 98 -10.20 4.30 -16.04
N GLU A 99 -10.80 4.34 -17.22
CA GLU A 99 -10.48 5.31 -18.27
C GLU A 99 -11.22 6.65 -18.09
N ARG A 100 -12.26 6.66 -17.26
CA ARG A 100 -13.10 7.84 -17.00
C ARG A 100 -12.34 8.96 -16.30
N GLY A 101 -12.85 10.18 -16.42
CA GLY A 101 -12.32 11.39 -15.77
C GLY A 101 -12.60 11.49 -14.26
N ASP A 102 -12.67 10.37 -13.54
CA ASP A 102 -12.85 10.35 -12.09
C ASP A 102 -11.63 10.99 -11.38
N PRO A 103 -11.77 11.49 -10.14
CA PRO A 103 -10.68 12.16 -9.42
C PRO A 103 -9.45 11.25 -9.25
N LYS A 104 -8.36 11.58 -9.92
CA LYS A 104 -7.11 10.79 -9.92
C LYS A 104 -6.48 10.71 -8.52
N ALA A 105 -5.90 9.55 -8.23
CA ALA A 105 -5.02 9.36 -7.09
C ALA A 105 -3.58 9.69 -7.50
N TYR A 106 -2.96 10.65 -6.83
CA TYR A 106 -1.58 11.03 -7.06
C TYR A 106 -0.67 10.39 -6.03
N PHE A 107 0.43 9.83 -6.52
CA PHE A 107 1.47 9.17 -5.76
C PHE A 107 2.82 9.79 -6.06
N GLN A 108 3.69 9.78 -5.05
CA GLN A 108 5.09 10.16 -5.18
C GLN A 108 5.95 8.94 -4.82
N PRO A 109 6.83 8.48 -5.73
CA PRO A 109 7.83 7.51 -5.37
C PRO A 109 8.77 8.07 -4.30
N VAL A 110 9.01 7.28 -3.26
CA VAL A 110 9.92 7.60 -2.15
C VAL A 110 10.80 6.40 -1.85
N TYR A 111 11.97 6.63 -1.28
CA TYR A 111 12.76 5.55 -0.71
C TYR A 111 12.20 5.16 0.65
N GLY A 112 12.11 3.85 0.89
CA GLY A 112 11.69 3.28 2.15
C GLY A 112 12.55 2.08 2.51
N CYS A 113 12.19 1.45 3.63
CA CYS A 113 12.89 0.29 4.17
C CYS A 113 11.93 -0.87 4.24
N ASN A 114 12.34 -1.99 3.63
CA ASN A 114 11.61 -3.24 3.74
C ASN A 114 11.58 -3.68 5.22
N PRO A 115 10.39 -3.85 5.82
CA PRO A 115 10.26 -4.12 7.26
C PRO A 115 10.76 -5.51 7.67
N ASP A 116 10.95 -6.43 6.71
CA ASP A 116 11.38 -7.81 6.99
C ASP A 116 12.90 -7.99 6.81
N THR A 117 13.52 -7.18 5.97
CA THR A 117 14.91 -7.38 5.51
C THR A 117 15.81 -6.18 5.72
N ASP A 118 15.28 -5.02 6.13
CA ASP A 118 15.99 -3.74 6.18
C ASP A 118 16.63 -3.31 4.84
N ALA A 119 16.26 -3.95 3.72
CA ALA A 119 16.72 -3.52 2.40
C ALA A 119 16.05 -2.21 2.00
N VAL A 120 16.81 -1.31 1.37
CA VAL A 120 16.25 -0.11 0.72
C VAL A 120 15.35 -0.56 -0.43
N GLN A 121 14.16 0.04 -0.51
CA GLN A 121 13.19 -0.18 -1.57
C GLN A 121 12.56 1.13 -2.02
N VAL A 122 11.85 1.11 -3.15
CA VAL A 122 10.99 2.21 -3.57
C VAL A 122 9.56 1.92 -3.15
N GLU A 123 8.87 2.92 -2.63
CA GLU A 123 7.47 2.87 -2.23
C GLU A 123 6.67 3.96 -2.94
N LEU A 124 5.38 3.75 -3.16
CA LEU A 124 4.45 4.82 -3.57
C LEU A 124 3.83 5.46 -2.34
N ASP A 125 4.22 6.70 -2.04
CA ASP A 125 3.54 7.52 -1.05
C ASP A 125 2.29 8.17 -1.67
N PHE A 126 1.17 8.15 -0.95
CA PHE A 126 -0.09 8.70 -1.46
C PHE A 126 -0.20 10.20 -1.11
N VAL A 127 -0.23 11.04 -2.14
CA VAL A 127 -0.12 12.49 -1.99
C VAL A 127 -1.49 13.17 -1.94
N SER A 128 -2.34 12.89 -2.91
CA SER A 128 -3.60 13.62 -3.06
C SER A 128 -4.66 12.86 -3.86
N ARG A 129 -5.90 13.25 -3.62
CA ARG A 129 -7.04 12.93 -4.49
C ARG A 129 -7.40 14.19 -5.28
N ALA A 130 -7.06 14.24 -6.55
CA ALA A 130 -7.14 15.46 -7.35
C ALA A 130 -6.51 16.65 -6.58
N ALA A 131 -7.27 17.73 -6.38
CA ALA A 131 -6.81 18.92 -5.65
C ALA A 131 -6.95 18.82 -4.12
N LEU A 132 -7.52 17.72 -3.59
CA LEU A 132 -7.71 17.53 -2.15
C LEU A 132 -6.51 16.80 -1.55
N SER A 133 -6.02 17.28 -0.41
CA SER A 133 -4.96 16.63 0.36
C SER A 133 -5.29 15.15 0.60
N GLY A 134 -4.24 14.32 0.58
CA GLY A 134 -4.31 12.86 0.57
C GLY A 134 -5.01 12.22 1.75
N GLY A 135 -4.32 11.44 2.57
CA GLY A 135 -4.91 10.51 3.52
C GLY A 135 -4.05 9.26 3.50
N PHE A 136 -4.64 8.08 3.59
CA PHE A 136 -3.90 6.84 3.38
C PHE A 136 -4.67 5.82 2.56
N ILE A 137 -3.92 4.98 1.85
CA ILE A 137 -4.45 3.79 1.20
C ILE A 137 -4.43 2.65 2.20
N CYS A 138 -5.53 1.91 2.25
CA CYS A 138 -5.68 0.79 3.15
C CYS A 138 -6.41 -0.36 2.48
N PHE A 139 -6.27 -1.55 3.06
CA PHE A 139 -6.97 -2.74 2.61
C PHE A 139 -7.91 -3.22 3.69
N ARG A 140 -9.13 -3.58 3.30
CA ARG A 140 -10.13 -4.17 4.21
C ARG A 140 -10.64 -5.49 3.66
N SER A 141 -11.14 -6.34 4.53
CA SER A 141 -11.79 -7.60 4.13
C SER A 141 -13.02 -7.34 3.26
N ALA A 142 -13.21 -8.16 2.23
CA ALA A 142 -14.35 -8.19 1.34
C ALA A 142 -14.93 -9.62 1.32
N SER A 143 -16.05 -9.83 0.64
CA SER A 143 -16.68 -11.15 0.59
C SER A 143 -15.75 -12.22 0.01
N GLY A 144 -15.79 -13.44 0.56
CA GLY A 144 -14.99 -14.58 0.09
C GLY A 144 -13.49 -14.47 0.42
N ASP A 145 -13.15 -14.01 1.62
CA ASP A 145 -11.77 -13.88 2.14
C ASP A 145 -10.83 -13.01 1.28
N ARG A 146 -11.44 -12.10 0.51
CA ARG A 146 -10.73 -11.12 -0.33
C ARG A 146 -10.40 -9.88 0.47
N HIS A 147 -9.43 -9.12 -0.02
CA HIS A 147 -9.07 -7.82 0.57
C HIS A 147 -8.99 -6.78 -0.55
N GLU A 148 -9.74 -5.70 -0.40
CA GLU A 148 -9.92 -4.67 -1.41
C GLU A 148 -9.27 -3.36 -0.96
N ALA A 149 -8.71 -2.63 -1.92
CA ALA A 149 -8.16 -1.31 -1.67
C ALA A 149 -9.26 -0.31 -1.35
N ARG A 150 -8.98 0.57 -0.40
CA ARG A 150 -9.83 1.66 0.03
C ARG A 150 -8.96 2.89 0.29
N TYR A 151 -9.63 4.03 0.27
CA TYR A 151 -9.06 5.31 0.63
C TYR A 151 -9.66 5.76 1.96
N SER A 152 -8.80 6.18 2.88
CA SER A 152 -9.20 6.90 4.08
C SER A 152 -8.81 8.38 3.95
N PRO A 153 -9.76 9.32 4.01
CA PRO A 153 -9.48 10.75 4.00
C PRO A 153 -8.59 11.24 5.15
N PRO A 154 -8.01 12.45 5.04
CA PRO A 154 -7.23 13.06 6.11
C PRO A 154 -8.06 13.23 7.38
N GLY A 155 -7.38 13.19 8.53
CA GLY A 155 -8.01 13.37 9.85
C GLY A 155 -8.61 12.08 10.43
N ASN A 156 -8.73 11.02 9.64
CA ASN A 156 -8.97 9.70 10.19
C ASN A 156 -7.63 9.05 10.56
N THR A 157 -7.46 8.56 11.78
CA THR A 157 -6.26 7.80 12.21
C THR A 157 -6.57 6.30 12.19
N VAL A 158 -5.58 5.40 12.22
CA VAL A 158 -5.82 3.94 12.34
C VAL A 158 -6.80 3.59 13.47
N ASN A 159 -6.80 4.37 14.56
CA ASN A 159 -7.74 4.23 15.69
C ASN A 159 -9.12 4.87 15.45
N THR A 160 -9.24 5.84 14.52
CA THR A 160 -10.51 6.43 14.08
C THR A 160 -11.08 5.78 12.81
N VAL A 161 -10.26 5.03 12.06
CA VAL A 161 -10.62 4.18 10.91
C VAL A 161 -11.03 2.78 11.36
N VAL A 162 -11.51 2.67 12.60
CA VAL A 162 -12.55 1.70 12.92
C VAL A 162 -13.86 2.21 12.28
N ILE A 163 -13.90 2.32 10.94
CA ILE A 163 -15.14 2.65 10.21
C ILE A 163 -16.19 1.55 10.46
N ARG A 164 -15.72 0.35 10.86
CA ARG A 164 -16.48 -0.79 11.34
C ARG A 164 -15.54 -1.71 12.11
N ALA A 165 -15.81 -2.00 13.39
CA ALA A 165 -15.00 -2.95 14.17
C ALA A 165 -14.98 -4.35 13.53
N ASP A 166 -16.04 -4.68 12.80
CA ASP A 166 -16.20 -5.91 12.01
C ASP A 166 -15.42 -5.89 10.68
N ARG A 167 -14.91 -4.74 10.24
CA ARG A 167 -14.18 -4.61 8.96
C ARG A 167 -13.20 -3.43 8.97
N PRO A 168 -12.08 -3.55 9.71
CA PRO A 168 -11.06 -2.52 9.79
C PRO A 168 -10.37 -2.30 8.42
N CYS A 169 -9.88 -1.08 8.21
CA CYS A 169 -9.04 -0.76 7.07
C CYS A 169 -7.58 -0.69 7.52
N TYR A 170 -6.77 -1.62 7.04
CA TYR A 170 -5.37 -1.73 7.42
C TYR A 170 -4.54 -0.83 6.50
N GLU A 171 -3.95 0.24 7.06
CA GLU A 171 -2.97 1.06 6.37
C GLU A 171 -1.77 0.21 5.92
N VAL A 172 -1.19 0.51 4.77
CA VAL A 172 -0.10 -0.28 4.19
C VAL A 172 0.95 0.61 3.54
N ARG A 173 2.18 0.11 3.46
CA ARG A 173 3.17 0.61 2.50
C ARG A 173 2.96 -0.06 1.15
N LEU A 174 3.18 0.69 0.07
CA LEU A 174 3.02 0.23 -1.31
C LEU A 174 4.40 0.07 -1.96
N ALA A 175 5.08 -1.04 -1.71
CA ALA A 175 6.42 -1.29 -2.23
C ALA A 175 6.38 -1.67 -3.72
N LEU A 176 7.21 -1.03 -4.54
CA LEU A 176 7.34 -1.37 -5.95
C LEU A 176 8.17 -2.64 -6.09
N VAL A 177 7.70 -3.56 -6.92
CA VAL A 177 8.41 -4.80 -7.25
C VAL A 177 8.56 -4.87 -8.77
N PRO A 178 9.77 -5.15 -9.29
CA PRO A 178 9.97 -5.34 -10.73
C PRO A 178 9.03 -6.40 -11.30
N ALA A 179 8.65 -6.25 -12.58
CA ALA A 179 7.98 -7.34 -13.28
C ALA A 179 8.85 -8.62 -13.24
N PRO A 180 8.25 -9.81 -13.06
CA PRO A 180 8.99 -11.06 -13.17
C PRO A 180 9.70 -11.12 -14.53
N ALA A 181 10.95 -11.56 -14.53
CA ALA A 181 11.63 -11.89 -15.78
C ALA A 181 10.86 -13.05 -16.46
N GLU A 182 10.59 -12.90 -17.76
CA GLU A 182 9.98 -13.95 -18.59
C GLU A 182 10.91 -15.16 -18.79
#